data_AF-A0AAD4N942-F1
#
_entry.id   AF-A0AAD4N942-F1
#
_cell.length_a   1.000
_cell.length_b   1.000
_cell.length_c   1.000
_cell.angle_alpha   90.00
_cell.angle_beta   90.00
_cell.angle_gamma   90.00
#
_symmetry.space_group_name_H-M   'P 1'
#
loop_
_entity.id
_entity.type
_entity.pdbx_description
1 polymer ?
#
loop_
_entity_poly.entity_id
_entity_poly.type
_entity_poly.pdbx_seq_one_letter_code
_entity_poly.pdbx_strand_id
1 'polypeptide(L)'
;MSDLGIPECDPAEFVLFYIKNRIEWDGKYIWHDAPHVRDRLTPKCQILKEAALLFEREKVEKLRKLLVPLFEGKRLNFQNFKFILDTCFEKLHERAQRDTKTATNSIASSPMTIPLLVIISFSGFYARRLAELDEEYASRGEWRRDFRREINQISIYASSTIQGKLSTAEDRFAYSWDAFLDDTSRWFNDTKQLLERSRSPTQVSTNLVQQYLGVIMRNSPVIATAATAVFLTGAALFLRRRFLSVS
;
A
#
# COMPACT_ATOMS: atom_id res chain seq x y z
N MET A 1 -13.16 -1.24 -38.37
CA MET A 1 -12.91 -2.37 -37.46
C MET A 1 -12.58 -1.76 -36.11
N SER A 2 -13.55 -1.77 -35.19
CA SER A 2 -13.40 -1.26 -33.84
C SER A 2 -12.43 -2.16 -33.08
N ASP A 3 -11.34 -1.59 -32.59
CA ASP A 3 -10.51 -2.19 -31.54
C ASP A 3 -11.44 -2.77 -30.48
N LEU A 4 -11.38 -4.09 -30.27
CA LEU A 4 -12.07 -4.75 -29.18
C LEU A 4 -11.46 -4.21 -27.89
N GLY A 5 -12.05 -3.13 -27.39
CA GLY A 5 -11.57 -2.33 -26.28
C GLY A 5 -11.26 -3.22 -25.09
N ILE A 6 -9.99 -3.25 -24.71
CA ILE A 6 -9.61 -3.76 -23.39
C ILE A 6 -10.40 -2.90 -22.40
N PRO A 7 -11.30 -3.48 -21.59
CA PRO A 7 -12.12 -2.70 -20.68
C PRO A 7 -11.24 -1.85 -19.78
N GLU A 8 -11.74 -0.67 -19.43
CA GLU A 8 -11.09 0.19 -18.42
C GLU A 8 -10.79 -0.62 -17.16
N CYS A 9 -9.62 -0.36 -16.60
CA CYS A 9 -9.11 -1.06 -15.44
C CYS A 9 -9.91 -0.60 -14.21
N ASP A 10 -10.86 -1.41 -13.72
CA ASP A 10 -11.65 -1.06 -12.54
C ASP A 10 -10.76 -1.04 -11.27
N PRO A 11 -10.92 -0.06 -10.35
CA PRO A 11 -10.11 0.01 -9.13
C PRO A 11 -10.17 -1.25 -8.26
N ALA A 12 -11.35 -1.87 -8.13
CA ALA A 12 -11.51 -3.07 -7.29
C ALA A 12 -10.92 -4.30 -7.96
N GLU A 13 -11.12 -4.44 -9.28
CA GLU A 13 -10.48 -5.48 -10.07
C GLU A 13 -8.94 -5.36 -9.99
N PHE A 14 -8.40 -4.15 -10.11
CA PHE A 14 -6.97 -3.90 -10.02
C PHE A 14 -6.39 -4.28 -8.65
N VAL A 15 -7.03 -3.87 -7.55
CA VAL A 15 -6.56 -4.19 -6.19
C VAL A 15 -6.52 -5.69 -5.98
N LEU A 16 -7.55 -6.40 -6.44
CA LEU A 16 -7.63 -7.85 -6.29
C LEU A 16 -6.56 -8.55 -7.13
N PHE A 17 -6.37 -8.10 -8.39
CA PHE A 17 -5.26 -8.53 -9.23
C PHE A 17 -3.91 -8.29 -8.55
N TYR A 18 -3.68 -7.10 -7.99
CA TYR A 18 -2.42 -6.73 -7.36
C TYR A 18 -2.14 -7.61 -6.14
N ILE A 19 -3.11 -7.80 -5.25
CA ILE A 19 -2.97 -8.66 -4.06
C ILE A 19 -2.64 -10.09 -4.48
N LYS A 20 -3.39 -10.66 -5.43
CA LYS A 20 -3.13 -12.01 -5.95
C LYS A 20 -1.72 -12.10 -6.53
N ASN A 21 -1.35 -11.17 -7.41
CA ASN A 21 -0.01 -11.15 -8.00
C ASN A 21 1.10 -11.00 -6.95
N ARG A 22 0.84 -10.26 -5.86
CA ARG A 22 1.79 -10.14 -4.74
C ARG A 22 1.91 -11.42 -3.94
N ILE A 23 0.80 -12.10 -3.66
CA ILE A 23 0.78 -13.40 -2.97
C ILE A 23 1.47 -14.47 -3.81
N GLU A 24 1.32 -14.44 -5.13
CA GLU A 24 1.77 -15.53 -6.02
C GLU A 24 3.10 -15.20 -6.74
N TRP A 25 3.73 -14.06 -6.42
CA TRP A 25 4.88 -13.50 -7.16
C TRP A 25 6.02 -14.49 -7.43
N ASP A 26 6.38 -15.32 -6.45
CA ASP A 26 7.48 -16.30 -6.55
C ASP A 26 6.98 -17.76 -6.63
N GLY A 27 5.67 -17.96 -6.81
CA GLY A 27 5.04 -19.29 -6.89
C GLY A 27 5.06 -20.09 -5.59
N LYS A 28 5.54 -19.54 -4.47
CA LYS A 28 5.63 -20.27 -3.19
C LYS A 28 4.32 -20.34 -2.43
N TYR A 29 3.47 -19.32 -2.59
CA TYR A 29 2.16 -19.27 -1.95
C TYR A 29 1.10 -19.05 -3.02
N ILE A 30 -0.07 -19.62 -2.79
CA ILE A 30 -1.20 -19.58 -3.72
C ILE A 30 -2.43 -19.10 -2.95
N TRP A 31 -3.17 -18.14 -3.52
CA TRP A 31 -4.43 -17.71 -2.94
C TRP A 31 -5.58 -18.48 -3.61
N HIS A 32 -5.84 -19.70 -3.13
CA HIS A 32 -6.82 -20.61 -3.72
C HIS A 32 -8.24 -20.04 -3.78
N ASP A 33 -8.62 -19.25 -2.78
CA ASP A 33 -9.96 -18.65 -2.67
C ASP A 33 -10.05 -17.28 -3.36
N ALA A 34 -9.02 -16.85 -4.10
CA ALA A 34 -9.03 -15.57 -4.81
C ALA A 34 -10.16 -15.54 -5.85
N PRO A 35 -11.01 -14.49 -5.85
CA PRO A 35 -11.94 -14.26 -6.93
C PRO A 35 -11.23 -14.21 -8.29
N HIS A 36 -11.96 -14.60 -9.34
CA HIS A 36 -11.42 -14.53 -10.70
C HIS A 36 -11.09 -13.08 -11.07
N VAL A 37 -9.87 -12.87 -11.57
CA VAL A 37 -9.37 -11.59 -12.09
C VAL A 37 -8.79 -11.81 -13.46
N ARG A 38 -8.90 -10.81 -14.32
CA ARG A 38 -8.29 -10.85 -15.65
C ARG A 38 -6.77 -10.92 -15.53
N ASP A 39 -6.15 -11.77 -16.35
CA ASP A 39 -4.70 -11.93 -16.38
C ASP A 39 -3.98 -10.78 -17.12
N ARG A 40 -4.72 -9.99 -17.90
CA ARG A 40 -4.17 -8.90 -18.72
C ARG A 40 -4.56 -7.55 -18.15
N LEU A 41 -3.55 -6.75 -17.79
CA LEU A 41 -3.71 -5.35 -17.42
C LEU A 41 -3.59 -4.44 -18.64
N THR A 42 -4.29 -3.30 -18.58
CA THR A 42 -4.01 -2.17 -19.46
C THR A 42 -2.59 -1.63 -19.20
N PRO A 43 -1.96 -0.94 -20.18
CA PRO A 43 -0.63 -0.35 -19.97
C PRO A 43 -0.54 0.56 -18.74
N LYS A 44 -1.56 1.38 -18.49
CA LYS A 44 -1.61 2.26 -17.30
C LYS A 44 -1.65 1.47 -15.98
N CYS A 45 -2.43 0.39 -15.93
CA CYS A 45 -2.48 -0.46 -14.74
C CYS A 45 -1.22 -1.31 -14.56
N GLN A 46 -0.55 -1.69 -15.65
CA GLN A 46 0.78 -2.29 -15.57
C GLN A 46 1.79 -1.32 -14.93
N ILE A 47 1.76 -0.03 -15.29
CA ILE A 47 2.59 1.00 -14.66
C ILE A 47 2.22 1.17 -13.18
N LEU A 48 0.94 1.20 -12.82
CA LEU A 48 0.50 1.27 -11.43
C LEU A 48 1.03 0.10 -10.60
N LYS A 49 0.98 -1.12 -11.14
CA LYS A 49 1.59 -2.31 -10.52
C LYS A 49 3.08 -2.11 -10.27
N GLU A 50 3.82 -1.65 -11.28
CA GLU A 50 5.26 -1.41 -11.18
C GLU A 50 5.59 -0.28 -10.18
N ALA A 51 4.77 0.77 -10.15
CA ALA A 51 4.88 1.88 -9.21
C ALA A 51 4.68 1.41 -7.77
N ALA A 52 3.67 0.56 -7.52
CA ALA A 52 3.42 -0.01 -6.20
C ALA A 52 4.57 -0.91 -5.75
N LEU A 53 5.08 -1.77 -6.65
CA LEU A 53 6.26 -2.60 -6.37
C LEU A 53 7.53 -1.78 -6.10
N LEU A 54 7.73 -0.70 -6.86
CA LEU A 54 8.85 0.22 -6.64
C LEU A 54 8.73 0.90 -5.27
N PHE A 55 7.53 1.35 -4.91
CA PHE A 55 7.25 1.94 -3.61
C PHE A 55 7.55 0.95 -2.47
N GLU A 56 7.14 -0.31 -2.62
CA GLU A 56 7.47 -1.38 -1.68
C GLU A 56 8.98 -1.56 -1.55
N ARG A 57 9.73 -1.72 -2.66
CA ARG A 57 11.19 -1.96 -2.63
C ARG A 57 11.95 -0.88 -1.87
N GLU A 58 11.64 0.38 -2.12
CA GLU A 58 12.28 1.53 -1.47
C GLU A 58 11.91 1.70 0.02
N LYS A 59 10.88 0.97 0.48
CA LYS A 59 10.40 1.00 1.86
C LYS A 59 10.42 -0.34 2.55
N VAL A 60 10.81 -1.44 1.90
CA VAL A 60 10.53 -2.80 2.37
C VAL A 60 11.12 -3.04 3.76
N GLU A 61 12.34 -2.57 4.01
CA GLU A 61 12.99 -2.71 5.31
C GLU A 61 12.36 -1.84 6.40
N LYS A 62 11.82 -0.68 6.04
CA LYS A 62 11.10 0.16 7.01
C LYS A 62 9.71 -0.40 7.26
N LEU A 63 8.94 -0.76 6.22
CA LEU A 63 7.66 -1.44 6.34
C LEU A 63 7.78 -2.72 7.17
N ARG A 64 8.79 -3.55 6.88
CA ARG A 64 9.12 -4.74 7.65
C ARG A 64 9.39 -4.38 9.11
N LYS A 65 10.32 -3.48 9.42
CA LYS A 65 10.60 -3.06 10.81
C LYS A 65 9.41 -2.52 11.58
N LEU A 66 8.46 -1.88 10.90
CA LEU A 66 7.24 -1.33 11.51
C LEU A 66 6.17 -2.37 11.75
N LEU A 67 6.10 -3.36 10.88
CA LEU A 67 5.14 -4.43 11.00
C LEU A 67 5.69 -5.61 11.81
N VAL A 68 7.02 -5.72 11.98
CA VAL A 68 7.71 -6.75 12.79
C VAL A 68 7.12 -6.87 14.20
N PRO A 69 6.86 -5.79 14.97
CA PRO A 69 6.20 -5.92 16.29
C PRO A 69 4.78 -6.48 16.22
N LEU A 70 4.07 -6.25 15.11
CA LEU A 70 2.73 -6.82 14.86
C LEU A 70 2.82 -8.27 14.39
N PHE A 71 3.89 -8.61 13.67
CA PHE A 71 4.23 -9.95 13.16
C PHE A 71 4.66 -10.89 14.30
N GLU A 72 5.62 -10.46 15.10
CA GLU A 72 6.17 -11.22 16.23
C GLU A 72 5.13 -11.41 17.35
N GLY A 73 4.24 -10.41 17.55
CA GLY A 73 3.15 -10.51 18.52
C GLY A 73 1.97 -11.39 18.08
N LYS A 74 1.98 -11.98 16.87
CA LYS A 74 0.84 -12.71 16.26
C LYS A 74 -0.46 -11.88 16.23
N ARG A 75 -0.35 -10.55 16.21
CA ARG A 75 -1.50 -9.63 16.28
C ARG A 75 -2.04 -9.26 14.90
N LEU A 76 -1.54 -9.83 13.81
CA LEU A 76 -2.09 -9.54 12.49
C LEU A 76 -3.55 -9.97 12.42
N ASN A 77 -4.42 -9.02 12.12
CA ASN A 77 -5.84 -9.22 11.92
C ASN A 77 -6.37 -8.04 11.08
N PHE A 78 -7.55 -8.22 10.52
CA PHE A 78 -8.18 -7.21 9.68
C PHE A 78 -8.34 -5.84 10.38
N GLN A 79 -8.65 -5.83 11.68
CA GLN A 79 -8.84 -4.57 12.43
C GLN A 79 -7.55 -3.74 12.51
N ASN A 80 -6.42 -4.39 12.73
CA ASN A 80 -5.11 -3.75 12.76
C ASN A 80 -4.69 -3.25 11.39
N PHE A 81 -4.97 -4.04 10.34
CA PHE A 81 -4.78 -3.60 8.96
C PHE A 81 -5.56 -2.32 8.67
N LYS A 82 -6.88 -2.33 8.94
CA LYS A 82 -7.77 -1.19 8.75
C LYS A 82 -7.26 0.07 9.44
N PHE A 83 -6.93 -0.02 10.73
CA PHE A 83 -6.44 1.14 11.49
C PHE A 83 -5.13 1.71 10.91
N ILE A 84 -4.18 0.86 10.54
CA ILE A 84 -2.89 1.31 9.98
C ILE A 84 -3.15 2.01 8.65
N LEU A 85 -3.99 1.42 7.80
CA LEU A 85 -4.29 1.95 6.48
C LEU A 85 -4.96 3.32 6.56
N ASP A 86 -6.01 3.45 7.39
CA ASP A 86 -6.70 4.73 7.64
C ASP A 86 -5.73 5.80 8.15
N THR A 87 -4.96 5.47 9.20
CA THR A 87 -4.01 6.41 9.82
C THR A 87 -2.91 6.83 8.85
N CYS A 88 -2.40 5.90 8.04
CA CYS A 88 -1.39 6.20 7.04
C CYS A 88 -1.96 7.12 5.97
N PHE A 89 -3.16 6.82 5.47
CA PHE A 89 -3.80 7.63 4.46
C PHE A 89 -4.00 9.07 4.94
N GLU A 90 -4.61 9.26 6.11
CA GLU A 90 -4.89 10.60 6.67
C GLU A 90 -3.62 11.42 6.82
N LYS A 91 -2.59 10.87 7.47
CA LYS A 91 -1.34 11.59 7.72
C LYS A 91 -0.57 11.91 6.45
N LEU A 92 -0.57 11.01 5.47
CA LEU A 92 0.06 11.25 4.17
C LEU A 92 -0.70 12.31 3.38
N HIS A 93 -2.03 12.26 3.42
CA HIS A 93 -2.88 13.20 2.73
C HIS A 93 -2.77 14.62 3.33
N GLU A 94 -2.88 14.76 4.65
CA GLU A 94 -2.67 16.03 5.36
C GLU A 94 -1.32 16.64 5.02
N ARG A 95 -0.27 15.82 5.01
CA ARG A 95 1.07 16.27 4.68
C ARG A 95 1.15 16.76 3.24
N ALA A 96 0.65 15.96 2.29
CA ALA A 96 0.69 16.31 0.89
C ALA A 96 -0.07 17.62 0.61
N GLN A 97 -1.19 17.85 1.31
CA GLN A 97 -1.92 19.12 1.25
C GLN A 97 -1.11 20.30 1.80
N ARG A 98 -0.36 20.13 2.90
CA ARG A 98 0.52 21.19 3.45
C ARG A 98 1.68 21.51 2.52
N ASP A 99 2.29 20.48 1.94
CA ASP A 99 3.43 20.62 1.02
C ASP A 99 3.00 21.30 -0.30
N THR A 100 1.78 20.99 -0.80
CA THR A 100 1.21 21.63 -2.00
C THR A 100 0.93 23.13 -1.78
N LYS A 101 0.50 23.52 -0.57
CA LYS A 101 0.24 24.93 -0.22
C LYS A 101 1.51 25.78 -0.11
N THR A 102 2.67 25.14 0.09
CA THR A 102 3.94 25.81 0.39
C THR A 102 4.94 25.80 -0.76
N ALA A 103 4.73 24.98 -1.79
CA ALA A 103 5.66 24.84 -2.90
C ALA A 103 5.19 25.60 -4.15
N THR A 104 5.84 26.73 -4.46
CA THR A 104 5.64 27.52 -5.68
C THR A 104 6.16 26.85 -6.96
N ASN A 105 7.00 25.80 -6.84
CA ASN A 105 7.62 25.08 -7.96
C ASN A 105 7.57 23.54 -7.78
N SER A 106 6.54 23.00 -7.12
CA SER A 106 6.38 21.54 -7.02
C SER A 106 5.84 20.98 -8.32
N ILE A 107 6.47 19.91 -8.82
CA ILE A 107 5.94 19.03 -9.86
C ILE A 107 4.73 18.33 -9.22
N ALA A 108 3.59 19.02 -9.21
CA ALA A 108 2.46 18.69 -8.36
C ALA A 108 1.74 17.45 -8.90
N SER A 109 2.09 16.29 -8.34
CA SER A 109 1.16 15.17 -8.27
C SER A 109 0.06 15.51 -7.27
N SER A 110 -1.18 15.13 -7.55
CA SER A 110 -2.31 15.33 -6.64
C SER A 110 -1.95 14.84 -5.22
N PRO A 111 -2.42 15.53 -4.16
CA PRO A 111 -2.16 15.10 -2.77
C PRO A 111 -2.74 13.72 -2.45
N MET A 112 -3.46 13.10 -3.39
CA MET A 112 -4.06 11.77 -3.30
C MET A 112 -3.18 10.66 -3.89
N THR A 113 -2.25 10.97 -4.81
CA THR A 113 -1.51 9.94 -5.57
C THR A 113 -0.66 9.04 -4.66
N ILE A 114 0.17 9.64 -3.80
CA ILE A 114 1.02 8.86 -2.88
C ILE A 114 0.19 8.11 -1.82
N PRO A 115 -0.81 8.72 -1.16
CA PRO A 115 -1.67 7.99 -0.24
C PRO A 115 -2.36 6.77 -0.87
N LEU A 116 -2.91 6.90 -2.09
CA LEU A 116 -3.58 5.78 -2.78
C LEU A 116 -2.58 4.68 -3.18
N LEU A 117 -1.38 5.06 -3.66
CA LEU A 117 -0.32 4.10 -3.95
C LEU A 117 0.13 3.31 -2.71
N VAL A 118 0.15 3.97 -1.55
CA VAL A 118 0.43 3.33 -0.25
C VAL A 118 -0.64 2.31 0.11
N ILE A 119 -1.93 2.64 -0.09
CA ILE A 119 -3.03 1.70 0.16
C ILE A 119 -2.83 0.42 -0.66
N ILE A 120 -2.58 0.55 -1.97
CA ILE A 120 -2.39 -0.59 -2.89
C ILE A 120 -1.19 -1.43 -2.44
N SER A 121 -0.03 -0.79 -2.29
CA SER A 121 1.24 -1.42 -1.93
C SER A 121 1.15 -2.15 -0.58
N PHE A 122 0.61 -1.46 0.44
CA PHE A 122 0.50 -2.01 1.79
C PHE A 122 -0.48 -3.18 1.84
N SER A 123 -1.60 -3.12 1.10
CA SER A 123 -2.57 -4.21 1.04
C SER A 123 -1.96 -5.49 0.46
N GLY A 124 -1.23 -5.37 -0.66
CA GLY A 124 -0.51 -6.50 -1.26
C GLY A 124 0.57 -7.06 -0.33
N PHE A 125 1.37 -6.20 0.29
CA PHE A 125 2.40 -6.60 1.25
C PHE A 125 1.82 -7.33 2.48
N TYR A 126 0.76 -6.77 3.09
CA TYR A 126 0.12 -7.33 4.27
C TYR A 126 -0.52 -8.69 3.96
N ALA A 127 -1.24 -8.78 2.84
CA ALA A 127 -1.89 -10.01 2.39
C ALA A 127 -0.87 -11.13 2.09
N ARG A 128 0.25 -10.80 1.42
CA ARG A 128 1.37 -11.74 1.22
C ARG A 128 1.92 -12.25 2.55
N ARG A 129 2.09 -11.37 3.56
CA ARG A 129 2.58 -11.81 4.87
C ARG A 129 1.58 -12.71 5.61
N LEU A 130 0.28 -12.48 5.45
CA LEU A 130 -0.74 -13.38 5.98
C LEU A 130 -0.64 -14.78 5.34
N ALA A 131 -0.46 -14.86 4.03
CA ALA A 131 -0.26 -16.13 3.33
C ALA A 131 1.03 -16.85 3.78
N GLU A 132 2.12 -16.10 3.97
CA GLU A 132 3.37 -16.64 4.53
C GLU A 132 3.16 -17.27 5.92
N LEU A 133 2.40 -16.59 6.79
CA LEU A 133 2.10 -17.09 8.12
C LEU A 133 1.22 -18.34 8.08
N ASP A 134 0.23 -18.37 7.19
CA ASP A 134 -0.63 -19.53 6.99
C ASP A 134 0.21 -20.80 6.68
N GLU A 135 1.16 -20.68 5.76
CA GLU A 135 2.11 -21.75 5.41
C GLU A 135 3.08 -22.09 6.55
N GLU A 136 3.60 -21.08 7.27
CA GLU A 136 4.45 -21.26 8.46
C GLU A 136 3.72 -22.04 9.58
N TYR A 137 2.41 -21.84 9.76
CA TYR A 137 1.62 -22.59 10.74
C TYR A 137 1.27 -24.00 10.26
N ALA A 138 0.89 -24.13 8.98
CA ALA A 138 0.59 -25.42 8.38
C ALA A 138 1.79 -26.38 8.47
N SER A 139 2.99 -25.90 8.11
CA SER A 139 4.24 -26.67 8.16
C SER A 139 4.66 -27.11 9.57
N ARG A 140 4.24 -26.40 10.62
CA ARG A 140 4.49 -26.75 12.02
C ARG A 140 3.47 -27.71 12.62
N GLY A 141 2.45 -28.10 11.86
CA GLY A 141 1.32 -28.89 12.36
C GLY A 141 0.46 -28.14 13.39
N GLU A 142 0.61 -26.81 13.50
CA GLU A 142 -0.16 -25.97 14.41
C GLU A 142 -1.51 -25.61 13.76
N TRP A 143 -2.56 -26.36 14.10
CA TRP A 143 -3.94 -26.09 13.66
C TRP A 143 -4.53 -24.88 14.38
N ARG A 144 -4.10 -23.63 14.10
CA ARG A 144 -4.64 -22.50 14.89
C ARG A 144 -5.03 -21.20 14.21
N ARG A 145 -4.77 -20.96 12.93
CA ARG A 145 -5.41 -19.81 12.27
C ARG A 145 -5.34 -19.87 10.75
N ASP A 146 -6.49 -19.78 10.12
CA ASP A 146 -6.65 -19.60 8.68
C ASP A 146 -6.78 -18.10 8.39
N PHE A 147 -5.85 -17.55 7.60
CA PHE A 147 -5.85 -16.13 7.26
C PHE A 147 -6.55 -15.79 5.93
N ARG A 148 -7.10 -16.78 5.22
CA ARG A 148 -7.74 -16.57 3.90
C ARG A 148 -8.94 -15.63 4.00
N ARG A 149 -9.67 -15.68 5.14
CA ARG A 149 -10.75 -14.74 5.44
C ARG A 149 -10.24 -13.30 5.56
N GLU A 150 -9.15 -13.08 6.30
CA GLU A 150 -8.56 -11.75 6.45
C GLU A 150 -8.03 -11.22 5.12
N ILE A 151 -7.42 -12.06 4.28
CA ILE A 151 -6.97 -11.67 2.93
C ILE A 151 -8.16 -11.20 2.08
N ASN A 152 -9.29 -11.91 2.13
CA ASN A 152 -10.54 -11.48 1.47
C ASN A 152 -11.08 -10.16 2.04
N GLN A 153 -11.02 -9.96 3.36
CA GLN A 153 -11.45 -8.69 3.96
C GLN A 153 -10.54 -7.53 3.56
N ILE A 154 -9.24 -7.77 3.45
CA ILE A 154 -8.25 -6.79 2.97
C ILE A 154 -8.56 -6.36 1.55
N SER A 155 -8.81 -7.31 0.63
CA SER A 155 -9.09 -6.97 -0.77
C SER A 155 -10.36 -6.15 -0.92
N ILE A 156 -11.44 -6.50 -0.21
CA ILE A 156 -12.70 -5.76 -0.21
C ILE A 156 -12.48 -4.36 0.36
N TYR A 157 -11.89 -4.26 1.55
CA TYR A 157 -11.75 -2.99 2.24
C TYR A 157 -10.82 -2.02 1.51
N ALA A 158 -9.67 -2.49 0.99
CA ALA A 158 -8.76 -1.67 0.21
C ALA A 158 -9.44 -1.11 -1.05
N SER A 159 -10.19 -1.96 -1.76
CA SER A 159 -10.97 -1.57 -2.94
C SER A 159 -12.02 -0.51 -2.61
N SER A 160 -12.85 -0.75 -1.59
CA SER A 160 -13.88 0.20 -1.15
C SER A 160 -13.28 1.50 -0.62
N THR A 161 -12.11 1.44 0.01
CA THR A 161 -11.42 2.65 0.48
C THR A 161 -10.94 3.48 -0.70
N ILE A 162 -10.30 2.87 -1.70
CA ILE A 162 -9.86 3.60 -2.90
C ILE A 162 -11.06 4.22 -3.62
N GLN A 163 -12.10 3.44 -3.90
CA GLN A 163 -13.32 3.94 -4.54
C GLN A 163 -13.96 5.07 -3.71
N GLY A 164 -14.08 4.87 -2.40
CA GLY A 164 -14.59 5.87 -1.47
C GLY A 164 -13.81 7.18 -1.55
N LYS A 165 -12.47 7.12 -1.45
CA LYS A 165 -11.60 8.31 -1.49
C LYS A 165 -11.59 9.02 -2.83
N LEU A 166 -11.82 8.31 -3.93
CA LEU A 166 -12.01 8.91 -5.27
C LEU A 166 -13.39 9.56 -5.39
N SER A 167 -14.43 8.97 -4.79
CA SER A 167 -15.82 9.46 -4.84
C SER A 167 -16.13 10.62 -3.89
N THR A 168 -15.46 10.71 -2.74
CA THR A 168 -15.68 11.77 -1.72
C THR A 168 -14.91 13.05 -1.97
N ALA A 169 -14.21 13.18 -3.10
CA ALA A 169 -13.58 14.43 -3.51
C ALA A 169 -14.67 15.40 -3.99
N GLU A 170 -15.31 16.11 -3.06
CA GLU A 170 -16.44 17.03 -3.28
C GLU A 170 -16.24 17.96 -4.50
N ASP A 171 -17.15 17.82 -5.48
CA ASP A 171 -17.73 18.74 -6.48
C ASP A 171 -16.92 19.85 -7.19
N ARG A 172 -15.65 20.10 -6.88
CA ARG A 172 -14.78 21.03 -7.66
C ARG A 172 -13.40 20.47 -8.01
N PHE A 173 -12.99 19.36 -7.40
CA PHE A 173 -11.71 18.69 -7.65
C PHE A 173 -11.85 17.16 -7.63
N ALA A 174 -12.93 16.63 -8.22
CA ALA A 174 -13.17 15.20 -8.31
C ALA A 174 -11.93 14.50 -8.90
N TYR A 175 -11.27 13.70 -8.06
CA TYR A 175 -10.06 12.99 -8.44
C TYR A 175 -10.46 11.61 -8.94
N SER A 176 -10.56 11.46 -10.26
CA SER A 176 -10.99 10.22 -10.89
C SER A 176 -9.91 9.14 -10.82
N TRP A 177 -10.32 7.89 -11.04
CA TRP A 177 -9.39 6.78 -11.17
C TRP A 177 -8.41 6.98 -12.33
N ASP A 178 -8.86 7.50 -13.46
CA ASP A 178 -7.98 7.79 -14.60
C ASP A 178 -6.96 8.88 -14.28
N ALA A 179 -7.37 9.94 -13.57
CA ALA A 179 -6.46 10.98 -13.10
C ALA A 179 -5.40 10.39 -12.16
N PHE A 180 -5.80 9.46 -11.29
CA PHE A 180 -4.87 8.72 -10.45
C PHE A 180 -3.87 7.86 -11.25
N LEU A 181 -4.33 7.17 -12.29
CA LEU A 181 -3.45 6.38 -13.16
C LEU A 181 -2.44 7.27 -13.91
N ASP A 182 -2.87 8.44 -14.38
CA ASP A 182 -2.01 9.40 -15.08
C ASP A 182 -0.97 10.03 -14.16
N ASP A 183 -1.38 10.46 -12.97
CA ASP A 183 -0.47 10.98 -11.94
C ASP A 183 0.55 9.91 -11.51
N THR A 184 0.09 8.67 -11.33
CA THR A 184 0.99 7.57 -10.98
C THR A 184 1.98 7.29 -12.09
N SER A 185 1.55 7.34 -13.35
CA SER A 185 2.43 7.12 -14.50
C SER A 185 3.51 8.21 -14.59
N ARG A 186 3.12 9.48 -14.40
CA ARG A 186 4.08 10.59 -14.31
C ARG A 186 5.06 10.39 -13.17
N TRP A 187 4.55 10.15 -11.96
CA TRP A 187 5.37 9.93 -10.78
C TRP A 187 6.36 8.77 -10.97
N PHE A 188 5.91 7.65 -11.54
CA PHE A 188 6.73 6.47 -11.77
C PHE A 188 7.86 6.75 -12.76
N ASN A 189 7.55 7.39 -13.89
CA ASN A 189 8.54 7.72 -14.91
C ASN A 189 9.59 8.72 -14.39
N ASP A 190 9.15 9.76 -13.69
CA ASP A 190 10.04 10.73 -13.05
C ASP A 190 10.96 10.04 -12.03
N THR A 191 10.39 9.17 -11.19
CA THR A 191 11.15 8.42 -10.18
C THR A 191 12.16 7.48 -10.83
N LYS A 192 11.76 6.75 -11.87
CA LYS A 192 12.64 5.81 -12.60
C LYS A 192 13.81 6.55 -13.24
N GLN A 193 13.53 7.65 -13.93
CA GLN A 193 14.57 8.48 -14.56
C GLN A 193 15.55 9.02 -13.52
N LEU A 194 15.07 9.46 -12.36
CA LEU A 194 15.93 9.93 -11.26
C LEU A 194 16.80 8.80 -10.68
N LEU A 195 16.24 7.61 -10.48
CA LEU A 195 16.98 6.45 -10.01
C LEU A 195 18.06 6.02 -11.01
N GLU A 196 17.75 6.00 -12.31
CA GLU A 196 18.71 5.71 -13.38
C GLU A 196 19.84 6.75 -13.43
N ARG A 197 19.49 8.04 -13.35
CA ARG A 197 20.49 9.12 -13.27
C ARG A 197 21.40 8.98 -12.05
N SER A 198 20.84 8.65 -10.88
CA SER A 198 21.61 8.49 -9.63
C SER A 198 22.61 7.32 -9.66
N ARG A 199 22.46 6.39 -10.60
CA ARG A 199 23.38 5.27 -10.83
C ARG A 199 24.48 5.59 -11.86
N SER A 200 24.38 6.73 -12.57
CA SER A 200 25.45 7.20 -13.46
C SER A 200 26.50 8.00 -12.67
N PRO A 201 27.81 7.81 -12.87
CA PRO A 201 28.86 8.44 -12.05
C PRO A 201 29.03 9.95 -12.28
N THR A 202 28.22 10.58 -13.12
CA THR A 202 28.46 11.94 -13.61
C THR A 202 27.35 12.87 -13.13
N GLN A 203 27.68 13.67 -12.10
CA GLN A 203 26.97 14.88 -11.63
C GLN A 203 25.44 14.86 -11.73
N VAL A 204 24.78 14.14 -10.82
CA VAL A 204 23.38 14.44 -10.50
C VAL A 204 23.35 15.37 -9.31
N SER A 205 22.69 16.53 -9.47
CA SER A 205 22.36 17.44 -8.37
C SER A 205 21.72 16.64 -7.23
N THR A 206 22.48 16.44 -6.16
CA THR A 206 22.13 15.69 -4.96
C THR A 206 20.81 16.17 -4.35
N ASN A 207 20.43 17.44 -4.59
CA ASN A 207 19.21 18.05 -4.06
C ASN A 207 17.91 17.50 -4.66
N LEU A 208 17.84 17.19 -5.96
CA LEU A 208 16.58 16.75 -6.58
C LEU A 208 16.28 15.27 -6.26
N VAL A 209 17.32 14.44 -6.31
CA VAL A 209 17.23 13.02 -5.91
C VAL A 209 16.94 12.92 -4.41
N GLN A 210 17.56 13.74 -3.55
CA GLN A 210 17.23 13.81 -2.12
C GLN A 210 15.86 14.42 -1.83
N GLN A 211 15.30 15.27 -2.71
CA GLN A 211 13.93 15.76 -2.55
C GLN A 211 12.91 14.64 -2.83
N TYR A 212 13.08 13.87 -3.91
CA TYR A 212 12.15 12.77 -4.24
C TYR A 212 12.34 11.52 -3.39
N LEU A 213 13.58 11.05 -3.21
CA LEU A 213 13.89 10.06 -2.18
C LEU A 213 13.55 10.61 -0.80
N GLY A 214 13.61 11.92 -0.60
CA GLY A 214 13.12 12.63 0.58
C GLY A 214 11.63 12.49 0.76
N VAL A 215 10.79 12.73 -0.25
CA VAL A 215 9.33 12.51 -0.18
C VAL A 215 9.03 11.05 0.13
N ILE A 216 9.70 10.12 -0.56
CA ILE A 216 9.57 8.68 -0.37
C ILE A 216 10.07 8.26 1.05
N MET A 217 11.21 8.78 1.53
CA MET A 217 11.78 8.48 2.86
C MET A 217 11.08 9.19 4.02
N ARG A 218 10.56 10.41 3.81
CA ARG A 218 9.88 11.25 4.80
C ARG A 218 8.48 10.73 5.11
N ASN A 219 7.90 9.88 4.27
CA ASN A 219 6.62 9.20 4.52
C ASN A 219 6.76 7.97 5.42
N SER A 220 7.98 7.47 5.63
CA SER A 220 8.24 6.33 6.51
C SER A 220 7.89 6.53 8.00
N PRO A 221 8.12 7.70 8.63
CA PRO A 221 7.72 7.97 10.01
C PRO A 221 6.20 7.97 10.21
N VAL A 222 5.42 8.28 9.18
CA VAL A 222 3.95 8.26 9.24
C VAL A 222 3.46 6.83 9.41
N ILE A 223 3.95 5.93 8.55
CA ILE A 223 3.66 4.49 8.64
C ILE A 223 4.18 3.94 9.97
N ALA A 224 5.32 4.46 10.44
CA ALA A 224 5.88 4.07 11.73
C ALA A 224 4.99 4.43 12.90
N THR A 225 4.49 5.65 12.91
CA THR A 225 3.64 6.15 13.98
C THR A 225 2.30 5.41 14.00
N ALA A 226 1.75 5.07 12.83
CA ALA A 226 0.52 4.27 12.74
C ALA A 226 0.72 2.85 13.30
N ALA A 227 1.79 2.16 12.89
CA ALA A 227 2.09 0.82 13.38
C ALA A 227 2.44 0.79 14.89
N THR A 228 3.20 1.79 15.37
CA THR A 228 3.50 1.95 16.80
C THR A 228 2.26 2.27 17.62
N ALA A 229 1.33 3.08 17.12
CA ALA A 229 0.05 3.33 17.78
C ALA A 229 -0.78 2.05 17.91
N VAL A 230 -0.80 1.17 16.90
CA VAL A 230 -1.45 -0.15 17.03
C VAL A 230 -0.76 -1.02 18.08
N PHE A 231 0.56 -1.05 18.09
CA PHE A 231 1.31 -1.82 19.08
C PHE A 231 1.01 -1.34 20.51
N LEU A 232 1.03 -0.03 20.75
CA LEU A 232 0.78 0.58 22.05
C LEU A 232 -0.68 0.43 22.49
N THR A 233 -1.65 0.68 21.61
CA THR A 233 -3.07 0.48 21.92
C THR A 233 -3.40 -0.99 22.15
N GLY A 234 -2.79 -1.90 21.37
CA GLY A 234 -2.90 -3.33 21.59
C GLY A 234 -2.23 -3.80 22.88
N ALA A 235 -1.11 -3.19 23.28
CA ALA A 235 -0.44 -3.45 24.55
C ALA A 235 -1.27 -2.93 25.73
N ALA A 236 -1.87 -1.75 25.62
CA ALA A 236 -2.75 -1.16 26.62
C ALA A 236 -4.05 -1.98 26.80
N LEU A 237 -4.66 -2.46 25.72
CA LEU A 237 -5.84 -3.35 25.78
C LEU A 237 -5.51 -4.71 26.39
N PHE A 238 -4.32 -5.26 26.10
CA PHE A 238 -3.84 -6.50 26.70
C PHE A 238 -3.57 -6.35 28.22
N LEU A 239 -2.92 -5.26 28.63
CA LEU A 239 -2.72 -4.94 30.04
C LEU A 239 -4.06 -4.77 30.76
N ARG A 240 -5.00 -4.02 30.18
CA ARG A 240 -6.35 -3.83 30.74
C ARG A 240 -7.12 -5.14 30.90
N ARG A 241 -7.06 -6.06 29.94
CA ARG A 241 -7.68 -7.40 30.05
C ARG A 241 -7.03 -8.26 31.13
N ARG A 242 -5.71 -8.16 31.31
CA ARG A 242 -4.97 -8.92 32.34
C ARG A 242 -5.27 -8.42 33.76
N PHE A 243 -5.54 -7.13 33.94
CA PHE A 243 -5.96 -6.58 35.23
C PHE A 243 -7.43 -6.85 35.57
N LEU A 244 -8.29 -7.00 34.56
CA LEU A 244 -9.72 -7.33 34.75
C LEU A 244 -10.00 -8.83 34.91
N SER A 245 -9.01 -9.71 34.70
CA SER A 245 -9.14 -11.17 34.88
C SER A 245 -8.56 -11.67 36.21
N VAL A 246 -8.19 -10.77 37.12
CA VAL A 246 -7.64 -11.08 38.46
C VAL A 246 -8.62 -10.57 39.53
N SER A 247 -9.92 -10.66 39.26
CA SER A 247 -10.99 -10.26 40.17
C SER A 247 -12.04 -11.36 40.24
#